data_AF-A0A8G0L1B7-F1
#
_entry.id   AF-A0A8G0L1B7-F1
#
_cell.length_a   1.000
_cell.length_b   1.000
_cell.length_c   1.000
_cell.angle_alpha   90.00
_cell.angle_beta   90.00
_cell.angle_gamma   90.00
#
_symmetry.space_group_name_H-M   'P 1'
#
loop_
_entity.id
_entity.type
_entity.pdbx_description
1 polymer ?
#
loop_
_entity_poly.entity_id
_entity_poly.type
_entity_poly.pdbx_seq_one_letter_code
_entity_poly.pdbx_strand_id
1 'polypeptide(L)'
;MQDYCRGALVQIDNQFSGKRPTLEEIAMIRRESAGCKPLYHLVEYAHCLRVPDKVFDHPVIQELENMGMDMVAISNDILSYRKEQAEGVPHNMVTACRLNGLSAQEAFDKVGKLLEDRYRRWDRAEASVPSWGEEADVQVRKYIEGIKCVVRANLNWSFKSERYLGSNPDVVRATRKLQILADSPAIDAQPKLFDRTFLLEISFLLGICFSLRIIFPWQFFFG
;
A
#
# COMPACT_ATOMS: atom_id res chain seq x y z
N MET A 1 -4.98 9.34 -16.03
CA MET A 1 -3.49 9.29 -15.95
C MET A 1 -2.84 10.60 -15.53
N GLN A 2 -3.44 11.78 -15.74
CA GLN A 2 -2.87 13.06 -15.27
C GLN A 2 -2.60 13.08 -13.76
N ASP A 3 -3.57 12.63 -12.96
CA ASP A 3 -3.41 12.48 -11.50
C ASP A 3 -2.20 11.62 -11.14
N TYR A 4 -1.98 10.52 -11.87
CA TYR A 4 -0.84 9.65 -11.61
C TYR A 4 0.50 10.35 -11.80
N CYS A 5 0.67 11.05 -12.91
CA CYS A 5 1.88 11.82 -13.16
C CYS A 5 2.07 12.91 -12.10
N ARG A 6 0.99 13.60 -11.70
CA ARG A 6 1.01 14.62 -10.65
C ARG A 6 1.43 14.03 -9.30
N GLY A 7 0.82 12.92 -8.89
CA GLY A 7 1.18 12.22 -7.66
C GLY A 7 2.65 11.82 -7.64
N ALA A 8 3.16 11.24 -8.73
CA ALA A 8 4.58 10.88 -8.86
C ALA A 8 5.52 12.10 -8.72
N LEU A 9 5.17 13.23 -9.34
CA LEU A 9 5.94 14.47 -9.20
C LEU A 9 5.96 14.99 -7.76
N VAL A 10 4.83 14.92 -7.04
CA VAL A 10 4.76 15.32 -5.62
C VAL A 10 5.65 14.43 -4.74
N GLN A 11 5.74 13.12 -5.03
CA GLN A 11 6.67 12.24 -4.31
C GLN A 11 8.13 12.67 -4.48
N ILE A 12 8.50 13.02 -5.71
CA ILE A 12 9.84 13.48 -6.05
C ILE A 12 10.14 14.82 -5.38
N ASP A 13 9.21 15.78 -5.44
CA ASP A 13 9.38 17.10 -4.82
C ASP A 13 9.54 17.02 -3.30
N ASN A 14 8.74 16.19 -2.62
CA ASN A 14 8.87 15.96 -1.18
C ASN A 14 10.26 15.40 -0.81
N GLN A 15 10.81 14.53 -1.66
CA GLN A 15 12.14 13.97 -1.44
C GLN A 15 13.23 15.04 -1.56
N PHE A 16 13.20 15.87 -2.60
CA PHE A 16 14.23 16.89 -2.83
C PHE A 16 14.13 18.09 -1.88
N SER A 17 12.91 18.44 -1.43
CA SER A 17 12.68 19.52 -0.46
C SER A 17 12.92 19.10 0.99
N GLY A 18 13.18 17.82 1.26
CA GLY A 18 13.29 17.29 2.62
C GLY A 18 11.98 17.34 3.42
N LYS A 19 10.84 17.58 2.75
CA LYS A 19 9.53 17.60 3.39
C LYS A 19 9.21 16.22 3.95
N ARG A 20 8.67 16.18 5.18
CA ARG A 20 8.27 14.96 5.87
C ARG A 20 6.75 14.93 6.03
N PRO A 21 6.00 14.36 5.07
CA PRO A 21 4.55 14.32 5.15
C PRO A 21 4.09 13.38 6.27
N THR A 22 2.93 13.68 6.83
CA THR A 22 2.18 12.79 7.73
C THR A 22 1.72 11.53 6.98
N LEU A 23 1.36 10.47 7.70
CA LEU A 23 0.87 9.23 7.08
C LEU A 23 -0.38 9.44 6.22
N GLU A 24 -1.27 10.34 6.64
CA GLU A 24 -2.47 10.69 5.87
C GLU A 24 -2.11 11.45 4.59
N GLU A 25 -1.14 12.37 4.63
CA GLU A 25 -0.61 13.02 3.42
C GLU A 25 0.05 12.02 2.47
N ILE A 26 0.83 11.07 3.00
CA ILE A 26 1.42 10.00 2.18
C ILE A 26 0.30 9.16 1.54
N ALA A 27 -0.75 8.79 2.28
CA ALA A 27 -1.87 8.04 1.72
C ALA A 27 -2.56 8.82 0.58
N MET A 28 -2.82 10.11 0.77
CA MET A 28 -3.39 10.96 -0.29
C MET A 28 -2.51 11.02 -1.54
N ILE A 29 -1.19 11.19 -1.38
CA ILE A 29 -0.24 11.18 -2.50
C ILE A 29 -0.23 9.80 -3.17
N ARG A 30 -0.26 8.71 -2.38
CA ARG A 30 -0.26 7.32 -2.87
C ARG A 30 -1.52 6.98 -3.67
N ARG A 31 -2.69 7.55 -3.37
CA ARG A 31 -3.91 7.36 -4.21
C ARG A 31 -3.67 7.79 -5.65
N GLU A 32 -2.87 8.83 -5.85
CA GLU A 32 -2.53 9.33 -7.16
C GLU A 32 -1.33 8.56 -7.74
N SER A 33 -0.28 8.29 -6.96
CA SER A 33 0.97 7.72 -7.48
C SER A 33 1.07 6.19 -7.52
N ALA A 34 0.18 5.44 -6.85
CA ALA A 34 0.25 3.98 -6.81
C ALA A 34 -0.30 3.32 -8.08
N GLY A 35 -0.91 4.08 -8.99
CA GLY A 35 -1.48 3.56 -10.24
C GLY A 35 -2.72 2.69 -10.03
N CYS A 36 -3.40 2.79 -8.88
CA CYS A 36 -4.57 1.98 -8.56
C CYS A 36 -5.85 2.51 -9.22
N LYS A 37 -6.06 3.84 -9.28
CA LYS A 37 -7.26 4.47 -9.84
C LYS A 37 -7.61 3.99 -11.26
N PRO A 38 -6.66 3.84 -12.21
CA PRO A 38 -6.96 3.25 -13.52
C PRO A 38 -7.51 1.83 -13.48
N LEU A 39 -7.15 1.02 -12.47
CA LEU A 39 -7.65 -0.36 -12.35
C LEU A 39 -9.16 -0.40 -12.09
N TYR A 40 -9.74 0.60 -11.43
CA TYR A 40 -11.18 0.62 -11.15
C TYR A 40 -12.01 0.87 -12.42
N HIS A 41 -11.55 1.74 -13.31
CA HIS A 41 -12.15 1.86 -14.64
C HIS A 41 -12.01 0.54 -15.45
N LEU A 42 -10.92 -0.20 -15.27
CA LEU A 42 -10.76 -1.51 -15.90
C LEU A 42 -11.66 -2.58 -15.28
N VAL A 43 -12.03 -2.49 -14.00
CA VAL A 43 -13.02 -3.37 -13.36
C VAL A 43 -14.38 -3.23 -14.03
N GLU A 44 -14.82 -1.99 -14.25
CA GLU A 44 -16.08 -1.70 -14.96
C GLU A 44 -16.08 -2.32 -16.36
N TYR A 45 -14.99 -2.09 -17.12
CA TYR A 45 -14.81 -2.64 -18.45
C TYR A 45 -14.78 -4.18 -18.46
N ALA A 46 -13.96 -4.80 -17.60
CA ALA A 46 -13.73 -6.24 -17.57
C ALA A 46 -15.00 -7.03 -17.18
N HIS A 47 -15.89 -6.44 -16.40
CA HIS A 47 -17.15 -7.05 -16.01
C HIS A 47 -18.34 -6.64 -16.89
N CYS A 48 -18.09 -5.88 -17.96
CA CYS A 48 -19.10 -5.33 -18.86
C CYS A 48 -20.20 -4.57 -18.11
N LEU A 49 -19.83 -3.81 -17.07
CA LEU A 49 -20.78 -3.04 -16.29
C LEU A 49 -21.25 -1.80 -17.06
N ARG A 50 -22.44 -1.32 -16.70
CA ARG A 50 -23.11 -0.11 -17.17
C ARG A 50 -23.62 0.66 -15.95
N VAL A 51 -22.69 0.98 -15.05
CA VAL A 51 -23.01 1.72 -13.83
C VAL A 51 -23.28 3.18 -14.20
N PRO A 52 -24.40 3.78 -13.76
CA PRO A 52 -24.69 5.19 -14.07
C PRO A 52 -23.65 6.16 -13.45
N ASP A 53 -23.26 7.20 -14.17
CA ASP A 53 -22.24 8.18 -13.72
C ASP A 53 -22.51 8.76 -12.32
N LYS A 54 -23.78 9.04 -12.01
CA LYS A 54 -24.22 9.53 -10.68
C LYS A 54 -23.82 8.62 -9.51
N VAL A 55 -23.55 7.34 -9.77
CA VAL A 55 -23.05 6.39 -8.77
C VAL A 55 -21.57 6.69 -8.48
N PHE A 56 -20.75 6.89 -9.49
CA PHE A 56 -19.33 7.22 -9.34
C PHE A 56 -19.12 8.60 -8.70
N ASP A 57 -20.05 9.53 -8.93
CA ASP A 57 -20.07 10.83 -8.26
C ASP A 57 -20.53 10.76 -6.80
N HIS A 58 -21.11 9.64 -6.37
CA HIS A 58 -21.62 9.51 -5.02
C HIS A 58 -20.49 9.40 -3.99
N PRO A 59 -20.51 10.20 -2.90
CA PRO A 59 -19.41 10.23 -1.93
C PRO A 59 -19.03 8.87 -1.34
N VAL A 60 -20.01 7.99 -1.11
CA VAL A 60 -19.77 6.65 -0.57
C VAL A 60 -18.96 5.78 -1.54
N ILE A 61 -19.20 5.88 -2.85
CA ILE A 61 -18.46 5.10 -3.85
C ILE A 61 -17.03 5.62 -3.97
N GLN A 62 -16.84 6.95 -3.99
CA GLN A 62 -15.52 7.56 -3.95
C GLN A 62 -14.75 7.20 -2.67
N GLU A 63 -15.45 7.11 -1.53
CA GLU A 63 -14.85 6.66 -0.28
C GLU A 63 -14.38 5.21 -0.37
N LEU A 64 -15.18 4.30 -0.92
CA LEU A 64 -14.78 2.91 -1.16
C LEU A 64 -13.55 2.81 -2.07
N GLU A 65 -13.53 3.54 -3.21
CA GLU A 65 -12.37 3.60 -4.09
C GLU A 65 -11.12 4.09 -3.34
N ASN A 66 -11.25 5.19 -2.59
CA ASN A 66 -10.14 5.73 -1.81
C ASN A 66 -9.63 4.75 -0.75
N MET A 67 -10.53 4.05 -0.04
CA MET A 67 -10.16 3.03 0.94
C MET A 67 -9.46 1.84 0.29
N GLY A 68 -9.93 1.39 -0.88
CA GLY A 68 -9.28 0.33 -1.65
C GLY A 68 -7.84 0.71 -2.06
N MET A 69 -7.64 1.94 -2.56
CA MET A 69 -6.31 2.44 -2.94
C MET A 69 -5.39 2.55 -1.73
N ASP A 70 -5.90 3.07 -0.62
CA ASP A 70 -5.15 3.18 0.63
C ASP A 70 -4.72 1.79 1.12
N MET A 71 -5.63 0.81 1.12
CA MET A 71 -5.29 -0.56 1.52
C MET A 71 -4.20 -1.15 0.64
N VAL A 72 -4.25 -0.95 -0.69
CA VAL A 72 -3.20 -1.40 -1.62
C VAL A 72 -1.86 -0.74 -1.29
N ALA A 73 -1.85 0.58 -1.14
CA ALA A 73 -0.64 1.35 -0.90
C ALA A 73 0.00 1.04 0.47
N ILE A 74 -0.79 1.00 1.53
CA ILE A 74 -0.32 0.72 2.89
C ILE A 74 0.20 -0.72 2.98
N SER A 75 -0.53 -1.68 2.39
CA SER A 75 -0.09 -3.08 2.35
C SER A 75 1.22 -3.23 1.57
N ASN A 76 1.36 -2.48 0.48
CA ASN A 76 2.59 -2.44 -0.31
C ASN A 76 3.74 -1.90 0.55
N ASP A 77 3.59 -0.75 1.21
CA ASP A 77 4.62 -0.16 2.08
C ASP A 77 5.09 -1.12 3.17
N ILE A 78 4.18 -1.86 3.80
CA ILE A 78 4.53 -2.84 4.83
C ILE A 78 5.37 -3.98 4.25
N LEU A 79 4.97 -4.54 3.10
CA LEU A 79 5.60 -5.73 2.51
C LEU A 79 6.88 -5.39 1.75
N SER A 80 6.95 -4.23 1.10
CA SER A 80 8.10 -3.76 0.34
C SER A 80 9.19 -3.14 1.21
N TYR A 81 8.89 -2.81 2.48
CA TYR A 81 9.77 -2.06 3.38
C TYR A 81 11.21 -2.59 3.41
N ARG A 82 11.43 -3.92 3.55
CA ARG A 82 12.79 -4.49 3.60
C ARG A 82 13.59 -4.17 2.34
N LYS A 83 12.97 -4.32 1.17
CA LYS A 83 13.57 -4.02 -0.14
C LYS A 83 13.85 -2.53 -0.24
N GLU A 84 12.86 -1.70 0.06
CA GLU A 84 12.95 -0.24 -0.07
C GLU A 84 13.96 0.37 0.90
N GLN A 85 14.07 -0.18 2.10
CA GLN A 85 15.11 0.16 3.07
C GLN A 85 16.51 -0.13 2.49
N ALA A 86 16.71 -1.29 1.86
CA ALA A 86 17.98 -1.66 1.23
C ALA A 86 18.34 -0.76 0.04
N GLU A 87 17.34 -0.27 -0.69
CA GLU A 87 17.49 0.63 -1.84
C GLU A 87 17.56 2.12 -1.44
N GLY A 88 17.38 2.45 -0.17
CA GLY A 88 17.34 3.84 0.31
C GLY A 88 16.13 4.63 -0.20
N VAL A 89 15.01 3.97 -0.49
CA VAL A 89 13.78 4.61 -0.96
C VAL A 89 13.07 5.30 0.22
N PRO A 90 12.94 6.64 0.22
CA PRO A 90 12.36 7.36 1.35
C PRO A 90 10.82 7.34 1.34
N HIS A 91 10.22 7.03 0.19
CA HIS A 91 8.77 7.15 -0.02
C HIS A 91 8.00 5.90 0.42
N ASN A 92 8.06 5.62 1.73
CA ASN A 92 7.40 4.50 2.40
C ASN A 92 6.90 4.95 3.78
N MET A 93 5.66 4.60 4.14
CA MET A 93 5.05 4.99 5.41
C MET A 93 5.82 4.51 6.66
N VAL A 94 6.39 3.30 6.64
CA VAL A 94 7.21 2.77 7.74
C VAL A 94 8.51 3.56 7.82
N THR A 95 9.16 3.84 6.69
CA THR A 95 10.35 4.72 6.63
C THR A 95 10.04 6.10 7.19
N ALA A 96 8.92 6.71 6.80
CA ALA A 96 8.50 8.01 7.32
C ALA A 96 8.29 7.99 8.84
N CYS A 97 7.67 6.94 9.40
CA CYS A 97 7.55 6.75 10.84
C CYS A 97 8.91 6.66 11.55
N ARG A 98 9.86 5.89 11.01
CA ARG A 98 11.20 5.75 11.58
C ARG A 98 12.00 7.04 11.51
N LEU A 99 11.91 7.80 10.42
CA LEU A 99 12.53 9.12 10.27
C LEU A 99 11.97 10.16 11.26
N ASN A 100 10.77 9.92 11.78
CA ASN A 100 10.16 10.71 12.86
C ASN A 100 10.47 10.15 14.27
N GLY A 101 11.45 9.24 14.39
CA GLY A 101 11.98 8.77 15.66
C GLY A 101 11.34 7.52 16.24
N LEU A 102 10.40 6.88 15.54
CA LEU A 102 9.83 5.61 16.01
C LEU A 102 10.81 4.46 15.83
N SER A 103 10.82 3.53 16.78
CA SER A 103 11.47 2.22 16.57
C SER A 103 10.82 1.48 15.41
N ALA A 104 11.50 0.45 14.91
CA ALA A 104 10.95 -0.32 13.78
C ALA A 104 9.60 -0.96 14.14
N GLN A 105 9.46 -1.61 15.30
CA GLN A 105 8.18 -2.22 15.67
C GLN A 105 7.07 -1.18 15.85
N GLU A 106 7.36 -0.04 16.51
CA GLU A 106 6.37 1.05 16.65
C GLU A 106 5.94 1.61 15.30
N ALA A 107 6.85 1.72 14.33
CA ALA A 107 6.53 2.15 12.97
C ALA A 107 5.61 1.14 12.26
N PHE A 108 5.91 -0.15 12.33
CA PHE A 108 5.05 -1.21 11.77
C PHE A 108 3.67 -1.26 12.47
N ASP A 109 3.62 -1.11 13.79
CA ASP A 109 2.37 -1.09 14.54
C ASP A 109 1.52 0.12 14.16
N LYS A 110 2.12 1.30 14.00
CA LYS A 110 1.42 2.52 13.59
C LYS A 110 0.85 2.43 12.17
N VAL A 111 1.63 1.91 11.22
CA VAL A 111 1.19 1.72 9.82
C VAL A 111 0.17 0.58 9.72
N GLY A 112 0.35 -0.50 10.48
CA GLY A 112 -0.63 -1.59 10.58
C GLY A 112 -1.95 -1.14 11.19
N LYS A 113 -1.90 -0.23 12.18
CA LYS A 113 -3.10 0.39 12.75
C LYS A 113 -3.85 1.24 11.73
N LEU A 114 -3.13 2.04 10.94
CA LEU A 114 -3.69 2.80 9.83
C LEU A 114 -4.43 1.88 8.85
N LEU A 115 -3.81 0.76 8.47
CA LEU A 115 -4.43 -0.25 7.60
C LEU A 115 -5.72 -0.80 8.20
N GLU A 116 -5.70 -1.18 9.48
CA GLU A 116 -6.89 -1.67 10.20
C GLU A 116 -8.03 -0.63 10.19
N ASP A 117 -7.70 0.65 10.41
CA ASP A 117 -8.69 1.71 10.40
C ASP A 117 -9.28 1.93 8.99
N ARG A 118 -8.53 1.67 7.91
CA ARG A 118 -9.06 1.62 6.54
C ARG A 118 -10.09 0.51 6.35
N TYR A 119 -9.85 -0.69 6.90
CA TYR A 119 -10.84 -1.79 6.86
C TYR A 119 -12.13 -1.41 7.59
N ARG A 120 -12.01 -0.89 8.80
CA ARG A 120 -13.19 -0.46 9.58
C ARG A 120 -13.97 0.66 8.88
N ARG A 121 -13.27 1.55 8.18
CA ARG A 121 -13.88 2.64 7.41
C ARG A 121 -14.56 2.11 6.15
N TRP A 122 -13.94 1.15 5.45
CA TRP A 122 -14.55 0.42 4.35
C TRP A 122 -15.87 -0.23 4.78
N ASP A 123 -15.89 -0.99 5.87
CA ASP A 123 -17.10 -1.70 6.33
C ASP A 123 -18.27 -0.75 6.60
N ARG A 124 -17.97 0.42 7.18
CA ARG A 124 -18.98 1.47 7.42
C ARG A 124 -19.47 2.12 6.12
N ALA A 125 -18.58 2.37 5.17
CA ALA A 125 -18.94 2.95 3.87
C ALA A 125 -19.76 1.95 3.03
N GLU A 126 -19.37 0.68 3.02
CA GLU A 126 -20.09 -0.36 2.29
C GLU A 126 -21.50 -0.58 2.85
N ALA A 127 -21.65 -0.53 4.18
CA ALA A 127 -22.96 -0.61 4.83
C ALA A 127 -23.86 0.61 4.57
N SER A 128 -23.30 1.74 4.11
CA SER A 128 -24.04 2.97 3.82
C SER A 128 -24.27 3.23 2.33
N VAL A 129 -23.96 2.26 1.47
CA VAL A 129 -24.22 2.33 0.03
C VAL A 129 -25.73 2.48 -0.20
N PRO A 130 -26.20 3.57 -0.82
CA PRO A 130 -27.62 3.74 -1.10
C PRO A 130 -28.08 2.84 -2.24
N SER A 131 -29.39 2.72 -2.42
CA SER A 131 -29.97 2.06 -3.60
C SER A 131 -30.19 3.07 -4.72
N TRP A 132 -29.90 2.65 -5.95
CA TRP A 132 -30.21 3.38 -7.19
C TRP A 132 -31.22 2.63 -8.07
N GLY A 133 -31.84 1.58 -7.54
CA GLY A 133 -32.76 0.68 -8.24
C GLY A 133 -32.13 -0.68 -8.52
N GLU A 134 -32.95 -1.72 -8.57
CA GLU A 134 -32.51 -3.13 -8.55
C GLU A 134 -31.44 -3.46 -9.60
N GLU A 135 -31.64 -3.03 -10.86
CA GLU A 135 -30.68 -3.29 -11.95
C GLU A 135 -29.34 -2.57 -11.73
N ALA A 136 -29.37 -1.32 -11.26
CA ALA A 136 -28.16 -0.58 -10.95
C ALA A 136 -27.45 -1.20 -9.74
N ASP A 137 -28.19 -1.55 -8.69
CA ASP A 137 -27.65 -2.09 -7.44
C ASP A 137 -26.87 -3.39 -7.65
N VAL A 138 -27.33 -4.27 -8.55
CA VAL A 138 -26.60 -5.49 -8.92
C VAL A 138 -25.23 -5.15 -9.53
N GLN A 139 -25.18 -4.15 -10.41
CA GLN A 139 -23.95 -3.72 -11.06
C GLN A 139 -23.01 -3.00 -10.09
N VAL A 140 -23.54 -2.14 -9.21
CA VAL A 140 -22.77 -1.46 -8.16
C VAL A 140 -22.15 -2.48 -7.21
N ARG A 141 -22.90 -3.50 -6.77
CA ARG A 141 -22.36 -4.57 -5.91
C ARG A 141 -21.19 -5.29 -6.58
N LYS A 142 -21.31 -5.58 -7.88
CA LYS A 142 -20.26 -6.22 -8.68
C LYS A 142 -19.03 -5.32 -8.86
N TYR A 143 -19.25 -4.01 -9.01
CA TYR A 143 -18.17 -3.02 -9.04
C TYR A 143 -17.39 -2.96 -7.72
N ILE A 144 -18.11 -2.87 -6.58
CA ILE A 144 -17.52 -2.87 -5.24
C ILE A 144 -16.72 -4.15 -4.99
N GLU A 145 -17.26 -5.31 -5.40
CA GLU A 145 -16.54 -6.58 -5.32
C GLU A 145 -15.29 -6.60 -6.21
N GLY A 146 -15.33 -5.94 -7.36
CA GLY A 146 -14.15 -5.75 -8.21
C GLY A 146 -13.05 -4.92 -7.54
N ILE A 147 -13.41 -3.85 -6.80
CA ILE A 147 -12.44 -3.10 -5.98
C ILE A 147 -11.83 -4.01 -4.91
N LYS A 148 -12.64 -4.81 -4.20
CA LYS A 148 -12.15 -5.81 -3.24
C LYS A 148 -11.19 -6.81 -3.89
N CYS A 149 -11.52 -7.26 -5.10
CA CYS A 149 -10.66 -8.15 -5.89
C CYS A 149 -9.30 -7.50 -6.18
N VAL A 150 -9.24 -6.21 -6.52
CA VAL A 150 -7.96 -5.49 -6.71
C VAL A 150 -7.12 -5.51 -5.43
N VAL A 151 -7.73 -5.22 -4.28
CA VAL A 151 -7.03 -5.24 -2.98
C VAL A 151 -6.50 -6.64 -2.64
N ARG A 152 -7.34 -7.67 -2.79
CA ARG A 152 -6.95 -9.07 -2.57
C ARG A 152 -5.87 -9.53 -3.54
N ALA A 153 -5.99 -9.15 -4.82
CA ALA A 153 -5.02 -9.49 -5.85
C ALA A 153 -3.64 -8.88 -5.54
N ASN A 154 -3.58 -7.62 -5.11
CA ASN A 154 -2.33 -6.98 -4.70
C ASN A 154 -1.62 -7.77 -3.60
N LEU A 155 -2.35 -8.20 -2.57
CA LEU A 155 -1.76 -8.99 -1.49
C LEU A 155 -1.34 -10.39 -1.94
N ASN A 156 -2.22 -11.08 -2.67
CA ASN A 156 -1.89 -12.41 -3.20
C ASN A 156 -0.65 -12.35 -4.09
N TRP A 157 -0.55 -11.34 -4.93
CA TRP A 157 0.64 -11.12 -5.75
C TRP A 157 1.87 -10.76 -4.90
N SER A 158 1.73 -9.89 -3.90
CA SER A 158 2.85 -9.50 -3.02
C SER A 158 3.46 -10.67 -2.24
N PHE A 159 2.65 -11.69 -1.93
CA PHE A 159 3.13 -12.92 -1.31
C PHE A 159 3.54 -14.02 -2.32
N LYS A 160 3.15 -13.92 -3.59
CA LYS A 160 3.58 -14.89 -4.62
C LYS A 160 4.83 -14.43 -5.38
N SER A 161 5.03 -13.12 -5.49
CA SER A 161 6.16 -12.54 -6.18
C SER A 161 7.41 -12.58 -5.30
N GLU A 162 8.54 -12.93 -5.91
CA GLU A 162 9.85 -12.83 -5.26
C GLU A 162 10.28 -11.38 -5.00
N ARG A 163 9.56 -10.40 -5.59
CA ARG A 163 9.91 -8.97 -5.54
C ARG A 163 10.08 -8.43 -4.11
N TYR A 164 9.33 -8.92 -3.13
CA TYR A 164 9.34 -8.37 -1.77
C TYR A 164 9.87 -9.34 -0.71
N LEU A 165 9.34 -10.57 -0.70
CA LEU A 165 9.61 -11.54 0.36
C LEU A 165 10.64 -12.60 -0.05
N GLY A 166 11.21 -12.49 -1.26
CA GLY A 166 12.12 -13.48 -1.84
C GLY A 166 11.51 -14.88 -1.78
N SER A 167 12.29 -15.86 -1.32
CA SER A 167 11.87 -17.26 -1.20
C SER A 167 11.14 -17.62 0.10
N ASN A 168 10.79 -16.64 0.96
CA ASN A 168 10.19 -16.89 2.28
C ASN A 168 8.74 -16.38 2.48
N PRO A 169 7.88 -16.24 1.45
CA PRO A 169 6.56 -15.65 1.64
C PRO A 169 5.64 -16.45 2.58
N ASP A 170 5.74 -17.78 2.55
CA ASP A 170 4.91 -18.65 3.40
C ASP A 170 5.28 -18.54 4.87
N VAL A 171 6.56 -18.37 5.18
CA VAL A 171 7.04 -18.15 6.55
C VAL A 171 6.53 -16.81 7.07
N VAL A 172 6.62 -15.74 6.28
CA VAL A 172 6.11 -14.41 6.66
C VAL A 172 4.61 -14.47 6.86
N ARG A 173 3.88 -15.18 5.98
CA ARG A 173 2.42 -15.36 6.10
C ARG A 173 2.03 -16.11 7.39
N ALA A 174 2.69 -17.22 7.68
CA ALA A 174 2.38 -18.06 8.83
C ALA A 174 2.74 -17.37 10.16
N THR A 175 3.93 -16.77 10.22
CA THR A 175 4.46 -16.19 11.47
C THR A 175 4.05 -14.74 11.67
N ARG A 176 3.63 -14.07 10.60
CA ARG A 176 3.45 -12.61 10.52
C ARG A 176 4.72 -11.85 10.90
N LYS A 177 5.89 -12.47 10.71
CA LYS A 177 7.18 -11.88 11.03
C LYS A 177 7.90 -11.49 9.75
N LEU A 178 8.24 -10.21 9.61
CA LEU A 178 9.09 -9.72 8.54
C LEU A 178 10.49 -9.46 9.09
N GLN A 179 11.49 -10.01 8.41
CA GLN A 179 12.89 -9.71 8.70
C GLN A 179 13.28 -8.40 8.02
N ILE A 180 13.87 -7.47 8.77
CA ILE A 180 14.35 -6.18 8.26
C ILE A 180 15.84 -5.99 8.53
N LEU A 181 16.46 -4.99 7.88
CA LEU A 181 17.84 -4.61 8.16
C LEU A 181 17.93 -3.86 9.50
N ALA A 182 18.97 -4.13 10.30
CA ALA A 182 19.19 -3.49 11.60
C ALA A 182 19.34 -1.96 11.51
N ASP A 183 19.92 -1.47 10.42
CA ASP A 183 20.28 -0.05 10.30
C ASP A 183 19.04 0.85 10.20
N SER A 184 19.11 2.01 10.84
CA SER A 184 18.13 3.09 10.67
C SER A 184 18.17 3.59 9.21
N PRO A 185 17.04 4.00 8.60
CA PRO A 185 17.10 4.60 7.26
C PRO A 185 18.07 5.77 7.32
N ALA A 186 19.21 5.65 6.64
CA ALA A 186 20.29 6.62 6.74
C ALA A 186 19.76 7.98 6.27
N ILE A 187 19.83 8.99 7.15
CA ILE A 187 19.37 10.36 6.88
C ILE A 187 20.26 11.06 5.83
N ASP A 188 21.48 10.56 5.60
CA ASP A 188 22.51 11.22 4.77
C ASP A 188 23.04 10.36 3.60
N ALA A 189 22.27 9.40 3.10
CA ALA A 189 22.63 8.77 1.83
C ALA A 189 22.32 9.75 0.69
N GLN A 190 23.32 10.57 0.29
CA GLN A 190 23.33 11.15 -1.05
C GLN A 190 22.94 10.07 -2.06
N PRO A 191 22.16 10.39 -3.11
CA PRO A 191 21.83 9.42 -4.15
C PRO A 191 23.16 8.96 -4.77
N LYS A 192 23.67 7.82 -4.31
CA LYS A 192 24.85 7.21 -4.90
C LYS A 192 24.43 6.84 -6.31
N LEU A 193 25.02 7.52 -7.29
CA LEU A 193 24.93 7.13 -8.69
C LEU A 193 25.24 5.63 -8.74
N PHE A 194 24.27 4.85 -9.20
CA PHE A 194 24.26 3.39 -9.14
C PHE A 194 25.54 2.78 -9.75
N ASP A 195 26.33 2.07 -8.94
CA ASP A 195 27.13 0.94 -9.40
C ASP A 195 26.49 -0.34 -8.85
N ARG A 196 25.83 -1.09 -9.74
CA ARG A 196 24.96 -2.22 -9.41
C ARG A 196 25.70 -3.46 -8.90
N THR A 197 27.02 -3.43 -8.81
CA THR A 197 27.82 -4.66 -8.71
C THR A 197 28.40 -4.91 -7.32
N PHE A 198 28.44 -3.92 -6.42
CA PHE A 198 29.27 -4.01 -5.20
C PHE A 198 28.52 -4.09 -3.85
N LEU A 199 27.20 -3.88 -3.80
CA LEU A 199 26.44 -3.81 -2.54
C LEU A 199 25.60 -5.06 -2.21
N LEU A 200 25.50 -6.02 -3.13
CA LEU A 200 24.80 -7.28 -2.89
C LEU A 200 25.64 -8.26 -2.04
N GLU A 201 26.97 -8.14 -2.01
CA GLU A 201 27.84 -9.09 -1.30
C GLU A 201 28.12 -8.72 0.17
N ILE A 202 28.08 -7.44 0.56
CA ILE A 202 28.50 -7.03 1.92
C ILE A 202 27.34 -7.10 2.94
N SER A 203 26.10 -6.87 2.52
CA SER A 203 24.94 -6.89 3.42
C SER A 203 24.54 -8.29 3.92
N PHE A 204 25.09 -9.36 3.32
CA PHE A 204 24.87 -10.74 3.75
C PHE A 204 25.77 -11.16 4.93
N LEU A 205 26.83 -10.42 5.23
CA LEU A 205 27.91 -10.86 6.13
C LEU A 205 27.90 -10.25 7.54
N LEU A 206 27.09 -9.23 7.83
CA LEU A 206 27.00 -8.60 9.16
C LEU A 206 25.58 -8.63 9.71
N GLY A 207 25.07 -9.85 9.82
CA GLY A 207 23.74 -10.16 10.32
C GLY A 207 23.46 -9.62 11.71
N ILE A 208 22.51 -8.69 11.76
CA ILE A 208 21.48 -8.68 12.80
C ILE A 208 20.14 -8.43 12.08
N CYS A 209 19.40 -9.49 11.77
CA CYS A 209 18.03 -9.39 11.25
C CYS A 209 17.05 -9.51 12.41
N PHE A 210 16.18 -8.52 12.58
CA PHE A 210 15.09 -8.59 13.56
C PHE A 210 13.80 -9.03 12.89
N SER A 211 13.02 -9.86 13.59
CA SER A 211 11.68 -10.28 13.15
C SER A 211 10.62 -9.36 13.74
N LEU A 212 9.91 -8.62 12.91
CA LEU A 212 8.86 -7.70 13.32
C LEU A 212 7.48 -8.27 13.06
N ARG A 213 6.56 -8.11 14.02
CA ARG A 213 5.17 -8.56 13.86
C ARG A 213 4.44 -7.59 12.94
N ILE A 214 3.81 -8.11 11.89
CA ILE A 214 2.92 -7.35 11.02
C ILE A 214 1.46 -7.61 11.42
N ILE A 215 0.70 -6.53 11.55
CA ILE A 215 -0.75 -6.57 11.72
C ILE A 215 -1.38 -6.47 10.33
N PHE A 216 -1.81 -7.61 9.79
CA PHE A 216 -2.75 -7.69 8.67
C PHE A 216 -4.07 -8.26 9.19
N PRO A 217 -5.22 -7.67 8.85
CA PRO A 217 -6.52 -8.27 9.15
C PRO A 217 -6.81 -9.39 8.14
N TRP A 218 -6.13 -10.52 8.30
CA TRP A 218 -6.17 -11.69 7.41
C TRP A 218 -7.58 -12.25 7.14
N GLN A 219 -8.52 -12.02 8.06
CA GLN A 219 -9.92 -12.43 7.95
C GLN A 219 -10.63 -11.82 6.74
N PHE A 220 -10.21 -10.64 6.27
CA PHE A 220 -10.82 -9.96 5.12
C PHE A 220 -10.27 -10.44 3.76
N PHE A 221 -9.20 -11.24 3.76
CA PHE A 221 -8.49 -11.63 2.52
C PHE A 221 -8.67 -13.09 2.12
N PHE A 222 -9.01 -13.96 3.07
CA PHE A 222 -9.11 -15.42 2.85
C PHE A 222 -10.41 -16.04 3.37
N GLY A 223 -11.35 -15.22 3.82
CA GLY A 223 -12.73 -15.63 4.08
C GLY A 223 -13.57 -15.58 2.81
#